data_AF-A0A3M6XAG1-F1
#
_entry.id   AF-A0A3M6XAG1-F1
#
_cell.length_a   1.000
_cell.length_b   1.000
_cell.length_c   1.000
_cell.angle_alpha   90.00
_cell.angle_beta   90.00
_cell.angle_gamma   90.00
#
_symmetry.space_group_name_H-M   'P 1'
#
loop_
_entity.id
_entity.type
_entity.pdbx_description
1 polymer ?
#
loop_
_entity_poly.entity_id
_entity_poly.type
_entity_poly.pdbx_seq_one_letter_code
_entity_poly.pdbx_strand_id
1 'polypeptide(L)'
;MPAREFLYKILDSPPPSPLPETLPPTQLDANDGFIHLSTAEQTPITAKLFFSSHEHVWVLKLRREALDGEIRYSTDPNAGIVDGCAHVHDSLRGLGKDNVHEVIEVKRSSDIPWNDCGSRLKSFFRDQLSITTWLSLGAVAQGLLFFALGRLAFLPSVAVILYRVAIAYLQATGWMQNPYMDGIIKQKTSAQFPDASGSYGSTPANNDVVVLLIGFRNNHPLGILAPGVKEIGEGFSAMTKDLDAQAEKFDFLGMTSWLNANTRETQNETLVVGYFKTVEGLHAFAHDDLHRKWWAWWNSNYKKWSHMSIYHEVYHAPKGHWESIYANSHVSGIQSTTTKVVDQETGKEMWASPIVDASRGLLKTSAGRMSRSDGKENDKYGDDPY
;
A
#
# COMPACT_ATOMS: atom_id res chain seq x y z
N MET A 1 -24.87 10.72 13.60
CA MET A 1 -23.75 11.54 13.07
C MET A 1 -24.32 12.59 12.12
N PRO A 2 -23.73 13.79 11.99
CA PRO A 2 -24.18 14.75 10.98
C PRO A 2 -24.00 14.17 9.57
N ALA A 3 -24.87 14.60 8.67
CA ALA A 3 -24.80 14.27 7.25
C ALA A 3 -23.44 14.69 6.65
N ARG A 4 -22.70 13.75 6.02
CA ARG A 4 -21.45 14.08 5.31
C ARG A 4 -21.74 15.06 4.17
N GLU A 5 -20.96 16.14 4.06
CA GLU A 5 -21.16 17.22 3.06
C GLU A 5 -20.85 16.75 1.63
N PHE A 6 -19.84 15.89 1.47
CA PHE A 6 -19.37 15.41 0.16
C PHE A 6 -19.37 13.88 0.08
N LEU A 7 -19.65 13.38 -1.13
CA LEU A 7 -19.45 11.99 -1.55
C LEU A 7 -18.56 11.96 -2.79
N TYR A 8 -17.99 10.80 -3.10
CA TYR A 8 -16.93 10.69 -4.10
C TYR A 8 -17.23 9.56 -5.09
N LYS A 9 -17.11 9.84 -6.39
CA LYS A 9 -17.15 8.84 -7.46
C LYS A 9 -15.76 8.70 -8.07
N ILE A 10 -15.28 7.47 -8.26
CA ILE A 10 -14.01 7.20 -8.94
C ILE A 10 -14.31 6.83 -10.39
N LEU A 11 -13.59 7.44 -11.32
CA LEU A 11 -13.61 7.15 -12.75
C LEU A 11 -12.24 6.64 -13.19
N ASP A 12 -12.24 5.70 -14.12
CA ASP A 12 -11.06 5.12 -14.78
C ASP A 12 -10.55 5.94 -15.97
N SER A 13 -11.30 6.97 -16.36
CA SER A 13 -11.07 7.81 -17.52
C SER A 13 -11.45 9.27 -17.22
N PRO A 14 -10.85 10.25 -17.92
CA PRO A 14 -11.13 11.66 -17.65
C PRO A 14 -12.60 11.96 -18.00
N PRO A 15 -13.34 12.65 -17.12
CA PRO A 15 -14.68 13.10 -17.47
C PRO A 15 -14.61 14.16 -18.58
N PRO A 16 -15.67 14.33 -19.39
CA PRO A 16 -15.72 15.38 -20.40
C PRO A 16 -15.48 16.77 -19.80
N SER A 17 -14.77 17.62 -20.55
CA SER A 17 -14.55 19.02 -20.19
C SER A 17 -15.06 19.92 -21.32
N PRO A 18 -16.06 20.79 -21.07
CA PRO A 18 -16.75 21.01 -19.79
C PRO A 18 -17.63 19.82 -19.37
N LEU A 19 -17.94 19.72 -18.07
CA LEU A 19 -18.82 18.68 -17.55
C LEU A 19 -20.23 18.80 -18.17
N PRO A 20 -20.83 17.67 -18.61
CA PRO A 20 -22.18 17.67 -19.17
C PRO A 20 -23.24 17.81 -18.07
N GLU A 21 -24.51 17.97 -18.48
CA GLU A 21 -25.65 17.94 -17.55
C GLU A 21 -25.78 16.60 -16.83
N THR A 22 -25.58 15.51 -17.56
CA THR A 22 -25.56 14.14 -17.03
C THR A 22 -24.40 13.38 -17.66
N LEU A 23 -23.56 12.79 -16.82
CA LEU A 23 -22.52 11.85 -17.17
C LEU A 23 -23.16 10.49 -17.49
N PRO A 24 -22.59 9.73 -18.46
CA PRO A 24 -23.01 8.36 -18.65
C PRO A 24 -22.78 7.54 -17.37
N PRO A 25 -23.69 6.62 -17.00
CA PRO A 25 -23.47 5.74 -15.86
C PRO A 25 -22.23 4.88 -16.11
N THR A 26 -21.47 4.58 -15.06
CA THR A 26 -20.38 3.60 -15.18
C THR A 26 -20.97 2.21 -15.46
N GLN A 27 -20.20 1.33 -16.09
CA GLN A 27 -20.68 -0.02 -16.40
C GLN A 27 -21.17 -0.77 -15.14
N LEU A 28 -20.49 -0.56 -14.01
CA LEU A 28 -20.89 -1.12 -12.71
C LEU A 28 -22.23 -0.56 -12.24
N ASP A 29 -22.41 0.76 -12.27
CA ASP A 29 -23.68 1.38 -11.86
C ASP A 29 -24.86 0.94 -12.74
N ALA A 30 -24.61 0.78 -14.04
CA ALA A 30 -25.61 0.32 -15.00
C ALA A 30 -26.03 -1.14 -14.74
N ASN A 31 -25.08 -2.00 -14.35
CA ASN A 31 -25.34 -3.41 -14.04
C ASN A 31 -26.12 -3.56 -12.73
N ASP A 32 -25.75 -2.80 -11.71
CA ASP A 32 -26.31 -2.96 -10.36
C ASP A 32 -27.57 -2.09 -10.13
N GLY A 33 -27.83 -1.13 -11.03
CA GLY A 33 -29.05 -0.30 -11.01
C GLY A 33 -29.01 0.85 -9.99
N PHE A 34 -27.83 1.20 -9.48
CA PHE A 34 -27.63 2.33 -8.57
C PHE A 34 -26.21 2.91 -8.69
N ILE A 35 -26.02 4.15 -8.26
CA ILE A 35 -24.72 4.84 -8.37
C ILE A 35 -23.86 4.52 -7.15
N HIS A 36 -22.72 3.86 -7.38
CA HIS A 36 -21.73 3.60 -6.35
C HIS A 36 -20.92 4.85 -6.05
N LEU A 37 -20.99 5.32 -4.80
CA LEU A 37 -20.20 6.40 -4.24
C LEU A 37 -19.40 5.90 -3.04
N SER A 38 -18.34 6.63 -2.72
CA SER A 38 -17.52 6.42 -1.55
C SER A 38 -17.52 7.67 -0.69
N THR A 39 -17.32 7.49 0.60
CA THR A 39 -16.90 8.58 1.47
C THR A 39 -15.41 8.87 1.26
N ALA A 40 -14.91 10.01 1.75
CA ALA A 40 -13.49 10.37 1.62
C ALA A 40 -12.55 9.29 2.19
N GLU A 41 -12.94 8.64 3.29
CA GLU A 41 -12.18 7.57 3.95
C GLU A 41 -12.20 6.28 3.13
N GLN A 42 -13.31 6.02 2.42
CA GLN A 42 -13.48 4.84 1.58
C GLN A 42 -12.83 5.00 0.20
N THR A 43 -12.76 6.21 -0.36
CA THR A 43 -12.21 6.45 -1.70
C THR A 43 -10.88 5.74 -1.95
N PRO A 44 -9.85 5.81 -1.08
CA PRO A 44 -8.61 5.07 -1.31
C PRO A 44 -8.82 3.54 -1.26
N ILE A 45 -9.67 3.05 -0.36
CA ILE A 45 -9.99 1.61 -0.22
C ILE A 45 -10.71 1.09 -1.48
N THR A 46 -11.72 1.81 -1.95
CA THR A 46 -12.44 1.52 -3.20
C THR A 46 -11.49 1.57 -4.39
N ALA A 47 -10.60 2.57 -4.45
CA ALA A 47 -9.57 2.65 -5.48
C ALA A 47 -8.63 1.43 -5.45
N LYS A 48 -8.22 0.98 -4.26
CA LYS A 48 -7.40 -0.23 -4.08
C LYS A 48 -8.13 -1.50 -4.55
N LEU A 49 -9.42 -1.63 -4.32
CA LEU A 49 -10.18 -2.83 -4.66
C LEU A 49 -10.54 -2.91 -6.14
N PHE A 50 -11.03 -1.81 -6.71
CA PHE A 50 -11.64 -1.80 -8.05
C PHE A 50 -10.80 -1.11 -9.12
N PHE A 51 -9.84 -0.28 -8.72
CA PHE A 51 -8.98 0.49 -9.62
C PHE A 51 -7.50 0.18 -9.37
N SER A 52 -7.18 -1.02 -8.86
CA SER A 52 -5.81 -1.47 -8.60
C SER A 52 -4.95 -1.52 -9.87
N SER A 53 -5.56 -1.80 -11.02
CA SER A 53 -4.90 -1.81 -12.34
C SER A 53 -4.73 -0.41 -12.96
N HIS A 54 -5.32 0.62 -12.36
CA HIS A 54 -5.25 1.99 -12.86
C HIS A 54 -4.18 2.76 -12.07
N GLU A 55 -3.30 3.45 -12.78
CA GLU A 55 -2.33 4.41 -12.23
C GLU A 55 -2.88 5.83 -12.20
N HIS A 56 -3.95 6.03 -12.97
CA HIS A 56 -4.58 7.31 -13.16
C HIS A 56 -6.08 7.13 -13.00
N VAL A 57 -6.65 7.86 -12.04
CA VAL A 57 -8.10 7.89 -11.79
C VAL A 57 -8.54 9.32 -11.59
N TRP A 58 -9.81 9.57 -11.89
CA TRP A 58 -10.44 10.87 -11.65
C TRP A 58 -11.49 10.70 -10.58
N VAL A 59 -11.36 11.47 -9.51
CA VAL A 59 -12.31 11.44 -8.40
C VAL A 59 -13.24 12.64 -8.52
N LEU A 60 -14.51 12.39 -8.80
CA LEU A 60 -15.55 13.41 -8.73
C LEU A 60 -15.90 13.65 -7.27
N LYS A 61 -15.69 14.88 -6.79
CA LYS A 61 -16.17 15.34 -5.49
C LYS A 61 -17.58 15.89 -5.66
N LEU A 62 -18.57 15.23 -5.07
CA LEU A 62 -19.99 15.49 -5.27
C LEU A 62 -20.58 16.19 -4.04
N ARG A 63 -21.37 17.25 -4.25
CA ARG A 63 -22.15 17.88 -3.17
C ARG A 63 -23.30 16.95 -2.81
N ARG A 64 -23.33 16.43 -1.59
CA ARG A 64 -24.37 15.46 -1.19
C ARG A 64 -25.78 16.04 -1.34
N GLU A 65 -25.97 17.30 -0.98
CA GLU A 65 -27.26 18.01 -1.06
C GLU A 65 -27.78 18.20 -2.48
N ALA A 66 -26.90 18.14 -3.49
CA ALA A 66 -27.26 18.31 -4.90
C ALA A 66 -27.59 16.97 -5.59
N LEU A 67 -27.38 15.84 -4.91
CA LEU A 67 -27.74 14.52 -5.42
C LEU A 67 -29.25 14.30 -5.26
N ASP A 68 -29.89 13.86 -6.34
CA ASP A 68 -31.26 13.34 -6.29
C ASP A 68 -31.27 11.83 -6.05
N GLY A 69 -32.42 11.30 -5.65
CA GLY A 69 -32.56 9.89 -5.31
C GLY A 69 -32.30 9.60 -3.82
N GLU A 70 -32.42 8.33 -3.47
CA GLU A 70 -32.27 7.84 -2.09
C GLU A 70 -30.83 7.39 -1.85
N ILE A 71 -30.13 8.07 -0.93
CA ILE A 71 -28.76 7.70 -0.53
C ILE A 71 -28.84 6.66 0.58
N ARG A 72 -28.47 5.41 0.25
CA ARG A 72 -28.34 4.30 1.20
C ARG A 72 -26.88 4.01 1.47
N TYR A 73 -26.56 3.56 2.67
CA TYR A 73 -25.19 3.13 3.01
C TYR A 73 -25.19 1.62 3.13
N SER A 74 -24.36 0.94 2.34
CA SER A 74 -24.14 -0.49 2.51
C SER A 74 -23.43 -0.71 3.84
N THR A 75 -23.93 -1.63 4.65
CA THR A 75 -23.25 -2.08 5.86
C THR A 75 -22.65 -3.45 5.57
N ASP A 76 -21.35 -3.49 5.27
CA ASP A 76 -20.61 -4.74 5.37
C ASP A 76 -20.01 -4.84 6.78
N PRO A 77 -20.57 -5.67 7.67
CA PRO A 77 -20.04 -5.84 9.03
C PRO A 77 -18.61 -6.41 9.06
N ASN A 78 -18.12 -6.99 7.96
CA ASN A 78 -16.74 -7.50 7.85
C ASN A 78 -15.74 -6.45 7.33
N ALA A 79 -16.21 -5.35 6.75
CA ALA A 79 -15.34 -4.28 6.22
C ALA A 79 -14.82 -3.33 7.31
N GLY A 80 -15.30 -3.45 8.56
CA GLY A 80 -14.80 -2.68 9.71
C GLY A 80 -15.10 -1.17 9.67
N ILE A 81 -15.94 -0.70 8.74
CA ILE A 81 -16.33 0.71 8.61
C ILE A 81 -17.77 0.90 9.08
N VAL A 82 -17.96 1.78 10.06
CA VAL A 82 -19.29 2.25 10.46
C VAL A 82 -19.79 3.21 9.38
N ASP A 83 -20.87 2.84 8.68
CA ASP A 83 -21.42 3.48 7.47
C ASP A 83 -20.59 3.22 6.19
N GLY A 84 -20.72 2.01 5.61
CA GLY A 84 -19.99 1.54 4.41
C GLY A 84 -20.28 2.33 3.12
N CYS A 85 -20.11 1.74 1.93
CA CYS A 85 -20.19 2.50 0.67
C CYS A 85 -21.56 3.16 0.48
N ALA A 86 -21.57 4.41 0.02
CA ALA A 86 -22.79 5.16 -0.25
C ALA A 86 -23.32 4.81 -1.63
N HIS A 87 -24.59 4.44 -1.73
CA HIS A 87 -25.26 4.09 -2.97
C HIS A 87 -26.42 5.05 -3.19
N VAL A 88 -26.51 5.63 -4.39
CA VAL A 88 -27.65 6.47 -4.77
C VAL A 88 -28.60 5.65 -5.62
N HIS A 89 -29.78 5.37 -5.07
CA HIS A 89 -30.87 4.68 -5.77
C HIS A 89 -31.83 5.70 -6.36
N ASP A 90 -32.49 5.32 -7.45
CA ASP A 90 -33.60 6.09 -8.05
C ASP A 90 -33.24 7.55 -8.42
N SER A 91 -31.97 7.82 -8.73
CA SER A 91 -31.54 9.12 -9.27
C SER A 91 -32.10 9.28 -10.70
N LEU A 92 -32.77 10.40 -10.95
CA LEU A 92 -33.36 10.71 -12.26
C LEU A 92 -32.38 11.51 -13.13
N ARG A 93 -31.52 12.32 -12.50
CA ARG A 93 -30.58 13.22 -13.19
C ARG A 93 -29.18 12.64 -13.33
N GLY A 94 -28.80 11.69 -12.47
CA GLY A 94 -27.45 11.14 -12.43
C GLY A 94 -26.39 12.16 -11.95
N LEU A 95 -25.12 11.88 -12.24
CA LEU A 95 -24.01 12.77 -11.89
C LEU A 95 -23.72 13.76 -13.02
N GLY A 96 -23.36 15.00 -12.73
CA GLY A 96 -23.10 16.00 -13.78
C GLY A 96 -22.70 17.37 -13.24
N LYS A 97 -22.64 18.39 -14.11
CA LYS A 97 -22.13 19.74 -13.80
C LYS A 97 -22.77 20.39 -12.57
N ASP A 98 -24.01 20.04 -12.24
CA ASP A 98 -24.77 20.65 -11.14
C ASP A 98 -24.48 20.02 -9.77
N ASN A 99 -23.99 18.78 -9.72
CA ASN A 99 -23.68 18.08 -8.47
C ASN A 99 -22.20 17.77 -8.27
N VAL A 100 -21.39 17.81 -9.34
CA VAL A 100 -19.93 17.73 -9.28
C VAL A 100 -19.36 19.07 -8.85
N HIS A 101 -18.79 19.12 -7.64
CA HIS A 101 -18.10 20.29 -7.12
C HIS A 101 -16.71 20.47 -7.74
N GLU A 102 -15.97 19.37 -7.89
CA GLU A 102 -14.57 19.36 -8.30
C GLU A 102 -14.24 18.00 -8.94
N VAL A 103 -13.37 18.00 -9.96
CA VAL A 103 -12.75 16.80 -10.51
C VAL A 103 -11.30 16.77 -10.06
N ILE A 104 -10.94 15.77 -9.25
CA ILE A 104 -9.59 15.61 -8.72
C ILE A 104 -8.87 14.56 -9.57
N GLU A 105 -7.83 14.98 -10.27
CA GLU A 105 -6.94 14.08 -11.00
C GLU A 105 -5.96 13.42 -10.00
N VAL A 106 -6.03 12.09 -9.84
CA VAL A 106 -5.17 11.37 -8.91
C VAL A 106 -4.27 10.41 -9.68
N LYS A 107 -2.97 10.64 -9.57
CA LYS A 107 -1.92 9.81 -10.15
C LYS A 107 -1.18 9.06 -9.05
N ARG A 108 -0.95 7.78 -9.28
CA ARG A 108 -0.23 6.88 -8.38
C ARG A 108 0.86 6.16 -9.17
N SER A 109 2.00 5.99 -8.51
CA SER A 109 3.05 5.09 -8.99
C SER A 109 2.60 3.65 -8.76
N SER A 110 2.72 2.79 -9.78
CA SER A 110 2.20 1.40 -9.81
C SER A 110 2.64 0.56 -8.61
N ASP A 111 3.80 0.87 -8.04
CA ASP A 111 4.43 0.18 -6.92
C ASP A 111 3.84 0.50 -5.54
N ILE A 112 2.80 1.33 -5.47
CA ILE A 112 2.19 1.74 -4.20
C ILE A 112 0.69 1.45 -4.26
N PRO A 113 0.08 0.71 -3.32
CA PRO A 113 -1.38 0.63 -3.18
C PRO A 113 -1.99 2.02 -2.98
N TRP A 114 -3.20 2.29 -3.50
CA TRP A 114 -3.86 3.60 -3.37
C TRP A 114 -3.94 4.14 -1.93
N ASN A 115 -3.97 3.26 -0.92
CA ASN A 115 -4.00 3.64 0.51
C ASN A 115 -2.63 4.10 1.05
N ASP A 116 -1.53 3.72 0.38
CA ASP A 116 -0.16 3.85 0.91
C ASP A 116 0.63 5.00 0.27
N CYS A 117 0.10 5.64 -0.79
CA CYS A 117 0.74 6.77 -1.48
C CYS A 117 1.12 7.91 -0.53
N GLY A 118 0.27 8.19 0.46
CA GLY A 118 0.50 9.28 1.41
C GLY A 118 1.54 8.97 2.49
N SER A 119 1.71 7.70 2.90
CA SER A 119 2.56 7.33 4.05
C SER A 119 4.04 7.26 3.69
N ARG A 120 4.36 6.74 2.50
CA ARG A 120 5.73 6.67 1.96
C ARG A 120 6.30 8.07 1.72
N LEU A 121 5.56 8.95 1.07
CA LEU A 121 6.00 10.33 0.80
C LEU A 121 6.25 11.11 2.10
N LYS A 122 5.36 10.97 3.10
CA LYS A 122 5.52 11.60 4.42
C LYS A 122 6.77 11.11 5.14
N SER A 123 6.99 9.79 5.18
CA SER A 123 8.13 9.18 5.85
C SER A 123 9.44 9.59 5.18
N PHE A 124 9.46 9.56 3.86
CA PHE A 124 10.60 9.96 3.05
C PHE A 124 10.89 11.48 3.14
N PHE A 125 9.86 12.34 3.23
CA PHE A 125 10.04 13.78 3.42
C PHE A 125 10.54 14.13 4.82
N ARG A 126 9.95 13.51 5.86
CA ARG A 126 10.41 13.65 7.25
C ARG A 126 11.90 13.33 7.38
N ASP A 127 12.34 12.31 6.65
CA ASP A 127 13.70 11.81 6.64
C ASP A 127 14.73 12.77 6.01
N GLN A 128 14.31 13.83 5.30
CA GLN A 128 15.25 14.73 4.60
C GLN A 128 15.97 15.71 5.53
N LEU A 129 15.38 16.06 6.69
CA LEU A 129 15.93 17.02 7.64
C LEU A 129 16.01 16.40 9.03
N SER A 130 17.06 16.77 9.78
CA SER A 130 17.24 16.25 11.14
C SER A 130 16.13 16.76 12.05
N ILE A 131 15.90 16.07 13.17
CA ILE A 131 14.94 16.54 14.18
C ILE A 131 15.33 17.95 14.66
N THR A 132 16.63 18.21 14.85
CA THR A 132 17.09 19.56 15.26
C THR A 132 16.73 20.62 14.23
N THR A 133 16.92 20.33 12.94
CA THR A 133 16.54 21.24 11.85
C THR A 133 15.03 21.48 11.81
N TRP A 134 14.21 20.44 11.94
CA TRP A 134 12.76 20.57 12.00
C TRP A 134 12.31 21.44 13.19
N LEU A 135 12.90 21.22 14.37
CA LEU A 135 12.61 22.01 15.56
C LEU A 135 13.07 23.46 15.42
N SER A 136 14.25 23.72 14.83
CA SER A 136 14.73 25.08 14.56
C SER A 136 13.83 25.83 13.57
N LEU A 137 13.40 25.18 12.49
CA LEU A 137 12.45 25.77 11.53
C LEU A 137 11.12 26.10 12.22
N GLY A 138 10.60 25.18 13.03
CA GLY A 138 9.40 25.40 13.83
C GLY A 138 9.55 26.56 14.82
N ALA A 139 10.71 26.67 15.49
CA ALA A 139 11.00 27.75 16.43
C ALA A 139 11.07 29.12 15.75
N VAL A 140 11.72 29.21 14.59
CA VAL A 140 11.75 30.44 13.79
C VAL A 140 10.35 30.83 13.33
N ALA A 141 9.58 29.89 12.78
CA ALA A 141 8.19 30.14 12.36
C ALA A 141 7.30 30.59 13.52
N GLN A 142 7.42 29.94 14.68
CA GLN A 142 6.70 30.32 15.89
C GLN A 142 7.11 31.71 16.40
N GLY A 143 8.40 32.06 16.31
CA GLY A 143 8.90 33.40 16.65
C GLY A 143 8.31 34.49 15.75
N LEU A 144 8.27 34.24 14.43
CA LEU A 144 7.63 35.15 13.47
C LEU A 144 6.13 35.32 13.72
N LEU A 145 5.43 34.22 14.03
CA LEU A 145 4.01 34.28 14.42
C LEU A 145 3.81 35.07 15.71
N PHE A 146 4.71 34.91 16.69
CA PHE A 146 4.66 35.68 17.93
C PHE A 146 4.90 37.17 17.69
N PHE A 147 5.82 37.54 16.80
CA PHE A 147 6.01 38.94 16.41
C PHE A 147 4.75 39.55 15.77
N ALA A 148 4.03 38.76 14.96
CA ALA A 148 2.83 39.23 14.28
C ALA A 148 1.57 39.26 15.18
N LEU A 149 1.39 38.27 16.07
CA LEU A 149 0.13 38.01 16.77
C LEU A 149 0.25 38.03 18.30
N GLY A 150 1.44 38.29 18.84
CA GLY A 150 1.71 38.24 20.27
C GLY A 150 1.38 36.87 20.87
N ARG A 151 0.72 36.87 22.04
CA ARG A 151 0.39 35.63 22.77
C ARG A 151 -0.59 34.71 22.02
N LEU A 152 -1.37 35.23 21.07
CA LEU A 152 -2.29 34.41 20.27
C LEU A 152 -1.55 33.40 19.38
N ALA A 153 -0.27 33.65 19.07
CA ALA A 153 0.57 32.74 18.30
C ALA A 153 0.74 31.35 18.95
N PHE A 154 0.50 31.21 20.26
CA PHE A 154 0.58 29.91 20.94
C PHE A 154 -0.67 29.05 20.74
N LEU A 155 -1.82 29.65 20.40
CA LEU A 155 -3.09 28.93 20.29
C LEU A 155 -3.04 27.78 19.28
N PRO A 156 -2.48 27.93 18.05
CA PRO A 156 -2.42 26.82 17.11
C PRO A 156 -1.62 25.63 17.64
N SER A 157 -0.43 25.88 18.21
CA SER A 157 0.46 24.85 18.72
C SER A 157 -0.14 24.11 19.92
N VAL A 158 -0.77 24.85 20.85
CA VAL A 158 -1.50 24.26 21.98
C VAL A 158 -2.70 23.44 21.50
N ALA A 159 -3.50 23.97 20.56
CA ALA A 159 -4.66 23.27 20.01
C ALA A 159 -4.26 21.96 19.31
N VAL A 160 -3.17 21.96 18.53
CA VAL A 160 -2.67 20.74 17.86
C VAL A 160 -2.18 19.71 18.87
N ILE A 161 -1.46 20.12 19.92
CA ILE A 161 -1.01 19.19 20.98
C ILE A 161 -2.22 18.60 21.71
N LEU A 162 -3.16 19.43 22.16
CA LEU A 162 -4.37 18.97 22.85
C LEU A 162 -5.20 18.04 21.96
N TYR A 163 -5.37 18.37 20.68
CA TYR A 163 -6.03 17.51 19.71
C TYR A 163 -5.34 16.15 19.61
N ARG A 164 -4.01 16.12 19.43
CA ARG A 164 -3.26 14.85 19.31
C ARG A 164 -3.31 14.01 20.58
N VAL A 165 -3.22 14.65 21.75
CA VAL A 165 -3.35 13.97 23.06
C VAL A 165 -4.75 13.41 23.24
N ALA A 166 -5.78 14.18 22.89
CA ALA A 166 -7.17 13.72 22.95
C ALA A 166 -7.41 12.54 22.02
N ILE A 167 -6.96 12.60 20.76
CA ILE A 167 -7.04 11.48 19.81
C ILE A 167 -6.32 10.25 20.37
N ALA A 168 -5.08 10.40 20.84
CA ALA A 168 -4.31 9.28 21.40
C ALA A 168 -4.99 8.67 22.63
N TYR A 169 -5.56 9.50 23.52
CA TYR A 169 -6.32 9.04 24.67
C TYR A 169 -7.57 8.27 24.25
N LEU A 170 -8.39 8.85 23.36
CA LEU A 170 -9.61 8.21 22.87
C LEU A 170 -9.32 6.89 22.16
N GLN A 171 -8.22 6.80 21.41
CA GLN A 171 -7.77 5.56 20.78
C GLN A 171 -7.30 4.53 21.82
N ALA A 172 -6.52 4.95 22.81
CA ALA A 172 -6.01 4.07 23.87
C ALA A 172 -7.12 3.52 24.77
N THR A 173 -8.19 4.29 25.01
CA THR A 173 -9.36 3.85 25.80
C THR A 173 -10.43 3.14 24.97
N GLY A 174 -10.22 2.97 23.66
CA GLY A 174 -11.18 2.32 22.76
C GLY A 174 -12.43 3.15 22.44
N TRP A 175 -12.44 4.45 22.76
CA TRP A 175 -13.52 5.37 22.43
C TRP A 175 -13.45 5.87 20.99
N MET A 176 -12.27 5.71 20.34
CA MET A 176 -12.03 6.01 18.94
C MET A 176 -11.26 4.85 18.29
N GLN A 177 -11.58 4.56 17.02
CA GLN A 177 -10.82 3.58 16.25
C GLN A 177 -9.36 3.99 16.13
N ASN A 178 -8.46 3.05 16.39
CA ASN A 178 -7.04 3.23 16.10
C ASN A 178 -6.77 2.79 14.66
N PRO A 179 -6.51 3.73 13.72
CA PRO A 179 -6.26 3.38 12.32
C PRO A 179 -5.00 2.56 12.13
N TYR A 180 -4.06 2.55 13.08
CA TYR A 180 -2.89 1.67 13.04
C TYR A 180 -3.23 0.19 13.26
N MET A 181 -4.45 -0.11 13.72
CA MET A 181 -4.96 -1.49 13.82
C MET A 181 -5.66 -1.95 12.54
N ASP A 182 -5.85 -1.06 11.56
CA ASP A 182 -6.51 -1.41 10.31
C ASP A 182 -5.62 -2.38 9.51
N GLY A 183 -6.21 -3.46 8.99
CA GLY A 183 -5.47 -4.48 8.26
C GLY A 183 -4.59 -5.40 9.12
N ILE A 184 -4.63 -5.27 10.46
CA ILE A 184 -3.96 -6.22 11.36
C ILE A 184 -4.69 -7.55 11.36
N ILE A 185 -3.96 -8.62 11.05
CA ILE A 185 -4.43 -9.99 11.21
C ILE A 185 -4.08 -10.44 12.63
N LYS A 186 -5.11 -10.55 13.47
CA LYS A 186 -4.95 -10.89 14.89
C LYS A 186 -4.48 -12.33 15.09
N GLN A 187 -4.94 -13.24 14.22
CA GLN A 187 -4.62 -14.66 14.28
C GLN A 187 -3.15 -14.93 13.94
N LYS A 188 -2.66 -16.09 14.37
CA LYS A 188 -1.36 -16.62 13.94
C LYS A 188 -1.44 -17.09 12.50
N THR A 189 -0.60 -16.53 11.64
CA THR A 189 -0.57 -16.82 10.21
C THR A 189 0.84 -17.10 9.71
N SER A 190 0.91 -17.78 8.57
CA SER A 190 2.12 -18.04 7.78
C SER A 190 1.83 -17.72 6.32
N ALA A 191 2.86 -17.53 5.51
CA ALA A 191 2.76 -17.58 4.06
C ALA A 191 2.93 -19.02 3.54
N GLN A 192 2.08 -19.44 2.62
CA GLN A 192 2.13 -20.67 1.82
C GLN A 192 1.56 -20.35 0.43
N PHE A 193 2.20 -20.81 -0.64
CA PHE A 193 1.72 -20.51 -2.00
C PHE A 193 0.72 -21.57 -2.46
N PRO A 194 -0.41 -21.16 -3.06
CA PRO A 194 -1.32 -22.09 -3.67
C PRO A 194 -0.74 -22.67 -4.96
N ASP A 195 -1.22 -23.84 -5.35
CA ASP A 195 -1.01 -24.40 -6.68
C ASP A 195 -1.84 -23.65 -7.75
N ALA A 196 -1.72 -24.09 -9.01
CA ALA A 196 -2.42 -23.46 -10.13
C ALA A 196 -3.97 -23.51 -10.01
N SER A 197 -4.51 -24.40 -9.18
CA SER A 197 -5.95 -24.50 -8.88
C SER A 197 -6.41 -23.62 -7.72
N GLY A 198 -5.49 -22.91 -7.05
CA GLY A 198 -5.82 -22.15 -5.84
C GLY A 198 -5.76 -22.98 -4.55
N SER A 199 -5.35 -24.25 -4.62
CA SER A 199 -5.24 -25.11 -3.44
C SER A 199 -3.87 -24.95 -2.76
N TYR A 200 -3.86 -24.78 -1.45
CA TYR A 200 -2.62 -24.69 -0.66
C TYR A 200 -1.99 -26.06 -0.37
N GLY A 201 -2.70 -27.14 -0.71
CA GLY A 201 -2.24 -28.51 -0.48
C GLY A 201 -2.02 -28.85 1.00
N SER A 202 -1.39 -30.00 1.24
CA SER A 202 -1.07 -30.51 2.58
C SER A 202 0.42 -30.46 2.91
N THR A 203 1.27 -30.01 1.97
CA THR A 203 2.72 -29.94 2.12
C THR A 203 3.15 -28.47 2.24
N PRO A 204 3.49 -27.99 3.46
CA PRO A 204 4.06 -26.65 3.63
C PRO A 204 5.39 -26.45 2.90
N ALA A 205 5.68 -25.20 2.53
CA ALA A 205 6.90 -24.77 1.84
C ALA A 205 7.20 -25.61 0.59
N ASN A 206 6.18 -26.02 -0.16
CA ASN A 206 6.33 -26.93 -1.31
C ASN A 206 6.84 -26.25 -2.61
N ASN A 207 7.29 -25.01 -2.50
CA ASN A 207 7.85 -24.23 -3.61
C ASN A 207 9.21 -23.66 -3.20
N ASP A 208 10.05 -23.37 -4.17
CA ASP A 208 11.25 -22.58 -3.96
C ASP A 208 10.88 -21.10 -3.77
N VAL A 209 11.72 -20.37 -3.03
CA VAL A 209 11.60 -18.93 -2.87
C VAL A 209 12.96 -18.29 -3.10
N VAL A 210 12.99 -17.29 -3.98
CA VAL A 210 14.16 -16.45 -4.21
C VAL A 210 13.85 -15.06 -3.68
N VAL A 211 14.76 -14.52 -2.86
CA VAL A 211 14.62 -13.22 -2.23
C VAL A 211 15.70 -12.28 -2.76
N LEU A 212 15.29 -11.18 -3.37
CA LEU A 212 16.14 -10.08 -3.79
C LEU A 212 16.03 -8.95 -2.77
N LEU A 213 17.12 -8.64 -2.09
CA LEU A 213 17.28 -7.39 -1.35
C LEU A 213 17.95 -6.40 -2.30
N ILE A 214 17.36 -5.24 -2.52
CA ILE A 214 17.97 -4.17 -3.31
C ILE A 214 17.89 -2.86 -2.55
N GLY A 215 19.06 -2.26 -2.31
CA GLY A 215 19.17 -1.04 -1.53
C GLY A 215 19.66 0.14 -2.35
N PHE A 216 19.15 1.31 -2.00
CA PHE A 216 19.62 2.59 -2.50
C PHE A 216 19.91 3.54 -1.34
N ARG A 217 21.05 4.22 -1.42
CA ARG A 217 21.42 5.25 -0.47
C ARG A 217 22.07 6.43 -1.19
N ASN A 218 21.67 7.64 -0.81
CA ASN A 218 22.25 8.91 -1.26
C ASN A 218 22.98 9.59 -0.08
N ASN A 219 24.21 10.03 -0.29
CA ASN A 219 25.07 10.66 0.73
C ASN A 219 25.26 12.16 0.51
N HIS A 220 24.53 12.75 -0.44
CA HIS A 220 24.64 14.17 -0.74
C HIS A 220 23.88 15.02 0.29
N PRO A 221 24.44 16.15 0.78
CA PRO A 221 23.81 16.97 1.82
C PRO A 221 22.46 17.57 1.42
N LEU A 222 22.21 17.74 0.11
CA LEU A 222 20.91 18.18 -0.42
C LEU A 222 19.83 17.08 -0.44
N GLY A 223 20.14 15.87 0.01
CA GLY A 223 19.20 14.75 0.02
C GLY A 223 18.58 14.55 -1.36
N ILE A 224 17.26 14.51 -1.43
CA ILE A 224 16.50 14.32 -2.69
C ILE A 224 16.73 15.38 -3.76
N LEU A 225 17.20 16.58 -3.39
CA LEU A 225 17.50 17.65 -4.34
C LEU A 225 18.89 17.46 -4.98
N ALA A 226 19.61 16.41 -4.60
CA ALA A 226 20.90 16.11 -5.18
C ALA A 226 20.77 15.71 -6.67
N PRO A 227 21.67 16.19 -7.53
CA PRO A 227 21.69 15.81 -8.93
C PRO A 227 21.78 14.30 -9.14
N GLY A 228 20.99 13.74 -10.06
CA GLY A 228 20.98 12.30 -10.37
C GLY A 228 19.99 11.46 -9.55
N VAL A 229 19.50 11.98 -8.40
CA VAL A 229 18.56 11.25 -7.53
C VAL A 229 17.18 11.11 -8.16
N LYS A 230 16.73 12.14 -8.89
CA LYS A 230 15.45 12.09 -9.61
C LYS A 230 15.50 11.01 -10.69
N GLU A 231 16.55 11.02 -11.50
CA GLU A 231 16.74 10.13 -12.63
C GLU A 231 16.83 8.66 -12.18
N ILE A 232 17.59 8.36 -11.13
CA ILE A 232 17.64 6.99 -10.61
C ILE A 232 16.31 6.56 -9.98
N GLY A 233 15.60 7.48 -9.33
CA GLY A 233 14.27 7.21 -8.77
C GLY A 233 13.24 6.88 -9.86
N GLU A 234 13.24 7.61 -10.97
CA GLU A 234 12.42 7.31 -12.15
C GLU A 234 12.77 5.93 -12.73
N GLY A 235 14.06 5.56 -12.72
CA GLY A 235 14.49 4.24 -13.16
C GLY A 235 14.03 3.09 -12.28
N PHE A 236 14.18 3.22 -10.96
CA PHE A 236 13.64 2.24 -10.01
C PHE A 236 12.13 2.09 -10.16
N SER A 237 11.39 3.21 -10.22
CA SER A 237 9.93 3.18 -10.40
C SER A 237 9.53 2.48 -11.70
N ALA A 238 10.19 2.80 -12.82
CA ALA A 238 9.93 2.15 -14.11
C ALA A 238 10.22 0.65 -14.08
N MET A 239 11.34 0.24 -13.48
CA MET A 239 11.71 -1.18 -13.37
C MET A 239 10.76 -1.96 -12.47
N THR A 240 10.33 -1.39 -11.34
CA THR A 240 9.32 -2.03 -10.48
C THR A 240 7.98 -2.19 -11.19
N LYS A 241 7.54 -1.17 -11.94
CA LYS A 241 6.32 -1.25 -12.75
C LYS A 241 6.39 -2.35 -13.80
N ASP A 242 7.51 -2.44 -14.50
CA ASP A 242 7.72 -3.46 -15.53
C ASP A 242 7.77 -4.87 -14.96
N LEU A 243 8.43 -5.03 -13.81
CA LEU A 243 8.51 -6.29 -13.08
C LEU A 243 7.13 -6.77 -12.61
N ASP A 244 6.28 -5.87 -12.12
CA ASP A 244 4.91 -6.20 -11.71
C ASP A 244 4.02 -6.53 -12.93
N ALA A 245 4.08 -5.73 -13.99
CA ALA A 245 3.31 -5.94 -15.21
C ALA A 245 3.67 -7.25 -15.94
N GLN A 246 4.92 -7.69 -15.83
CA GLN A 246 5.43 -8.92 -16.42
C GLN A 246 5.71 -9.99 -15.35
N ALA A 247 4.97 -9.98 -14.23
CA ALA A 247 5.24 -10.85 -13.10
C ALA A 247 5.29 -12.34 -13.46
N GLU A 248 4.42 -12.80 -14.36
CA GLU A 248 4.44 -14.20 -14.85
C GLU A 248 5.72 -14.53 -15.62
N LYS A 249 6.19 -13.63 -16.50
CA LYS A 249 7.42 -13.83 -17.29
C LYS A 249 8.66 -13.92 -16.38
N PHE A 250 8.66 -13.14 -15.30
CA PHE A 250 9.79 -13.03 -14.40
C PHE A 250 9.66 -13.89 -13.14
N ASP A 251 8.63 -14.72 -13.02
CA ASP A 251 8.33 -15.48 -11.80
C ASP A 251 8.26 -14.59 -10.54
N PHE A 252 7.86 -13.34 -10.68
CA PHE A 252 7.80 -12.37 -9.60
C PHE A 252 6.53 -12.55 -8.77
N LEU A 253 6.68 -12.51 -7.45
CA LEU A 253 5.59 -12.72 -6.49
C LEU A 253 5.13 -11.41 -5.84
N GLY A 254 5.97 -10.38 -5.81
CA GLY A 254 5.71 -9.11 -5.14
C GLY A 254 6.92 -8.61 -4.35
N MET A 255 6.83 -7.37 -3.85
CA MET A 255 7.89 -6.74 -3.08
C MET A 255 7.37 -5.79 -2.00
N THR A 256 8.20 -5.50 -1.00
CA THR A 256 7.95 -4.50 0.04
C THR A 256 9.12 -3.52 0.16
N SER A 257 8.86 -2.31 0.64
CA SER A 257 9.86 -1.26 0.83
C SER A 257 10.05 -0.91 2.31
N TRP A 258 11.28 -0.63 2.69
CA TRP A 258 11.72 -0.35 4.05
C TRP A 258 12.67 0.85 4.07
N LEU A 259 12.63 1.61 5.16
CA LEU A 259 13.55 2.71 5.42
C LEU A 259 14.43 2.36 6.63
N ASN A 260 15.74 2.37 6.46
CA ASN A 260 16.70 2.07 7.51
C ASN A 260 16.83 3.24 8.50
N ALA A 261 15.98 3.29 9.52
CA ALA A 261 15.90 4.42 10.46
C ALA A 261 16.98 4.43 11.57
N ASN A 262 17.89 3.45 11.61
CA ASN A 262 18.79 3.25 12.76
C ASN A 262 20.28 3.52 12.45
N THR A 263 20.62 3.83 11.19
CA THR A 263 22.03 4.05 10.80
C THR A 263 22.42 5.52 10.74
N ARG A 264 21.47 6.43 10.48
CA ARG A 264 21.68 7.88 10.49
C ARG A 264 20.39 8.65 10.78
N GLU A 265 20.55 9.93 11.14
CA GLU A 265 19.40 10.79 11.46
C GLU A 265 18.54 11.16 10.24
N THR A 266 19.14 11.20 9.03
CA THR A 266 18.47 11.67 7.80
C THR A 266 19.00 10.99 6.55
N GLN A 267 18.27 11.12 5.44
CA GLN A 267 18.58 10.61 4.11
C GLN A 267 18.61 9.09 4.06
N ASN A 268 18.10 8.39 5.05
CA ASN A 268 18.24 6.97 5.30
C ASN A 268 18.15 6.06 4.06
N GLU A 269 18.83 4.93 4.14
CA GLU A 269 18.83 3.92 3.08
C GLU A 269 17.43 3.33 2.90
N THR A 270 17.01 3.26 1.65
CA THR A 270 15.79 2.54 1.26
C THR A 270 16.19 1.14 0.86
N LEU A 271 15.51 0.14 1.42
CA LEU A 271 15.63 -1.26 1.05
C LEU A 271 14.32 -1.73 0.43
N VAL A 272 14.40 -2.39 -0.70
CA VAL A 272 13.29 -3.15 -1.29
C VAL A 272 13.59 -4.63 -1.15
N VAL A 273 12.61 -5.39 -0.68
CA VAL A 273 12.67 -6.85 -0.56
C VAL A 273 11.66 -7.44 -1.55
N GLY A 274 12.18 -8.02 -2.64
CA GLY A 274 11.39 -8.67 -3.69
C GLY A 274 11.45 -10.19 -3.58
N TYR A 275 10.35 -10.85 -3.93
CA TYR A 275 10.19 -12.30 -3.90
C TYR A 275 9.94 -12.84 -5.30
N PHE A 276 10.59 -13.96 -5.61
CA PHE A 276 10.53 -14.65 -6.89
C PHE A 276 10.35 -16.16 -6.66
N LYS A 277 9.76 -16.88 -7.61
CA LYS A 277 9.64 -18.35 -7.55
C LYS A 277 10.94 -19.05 -7.94
N THR A 278 11.71 -18.45 -8.86
CA THR A 278 12.90 -19.08 -9.47
C THR A 278 14.06 -18.10 -9.58
N VAL A 279 15.29 -18.64 -9.63
CA VAL A 279 16.49 -17.82 -9.88
C VAL A 279 16.52 -17.38 -11.35
N GLU A 280 16.00 -18.23 -12.23
CA GLU A 280 15.89 -18.00 -13.66
C GLU A 280 15.00 -16.81 -13.98
N GLY A 281 13.84 -16.68 -13.32
CA GLY A 281 12.94 -15.54 -13.48
C GLY A 281 13.57 -14.21 -13.02
N LEU A 282 14.27 -14.23 -11.88
CA LEU A 282 15.06 -13.08 -11.41
C LEU A 282 16.16 -12.71 -12.42
N HIS A 283 16.88 -13.70 -12.94
CA HIS A 283 17.91 -13.46 -13.96
C HIS A 283 17.32 -12.98 -15.28
N ALA A 284 16.13 -13.46 -15.68
CA ALA A 284 15.44 -12.98 -16.86
C ALA A 284 15.09 -11.49 -16.74
N PHE A 285 14.61 -11.05 -15.57
CA PHE A 285 14.42 -9.64 -15.27
C PHE A 285 15.74 -8.85 -15.32
N ALA A 286 16.80 -9.34 -14.69
CA ALA A 286 18.10 -8.65 -14.66
C ALA A 286 18.73 -8.46 -16.06
N HIS A 287 18.39 -9.33 -17.01
CA HIS A 287 18.87 -9.27 -18.40
C HIS A 287 17.87 -8.64 -19.37
N ASP A 288 16.67 -8.26 -18.93
CA ASP A 288 15.67 -7.59 -19.76
C ASP A 288 16.13 -6.19 -20.21
N ASP A 289 15.63 -5.75 -21.37
CA ASP A 289 16.00 -4.49 -22.00
C ASP A 289 15.86 -3.28 -21.07
N LEU A 290 14.78 -3.21 -20.28
CA LEU A 290 14.57 -2.08 -19.39
C LEU A 290 15.58 -2.05 -18.24
N HIS A 291 15.84 -3.20 -17.60
CA HIS A 291 16.83 -3.29 -16.55
C HIS A 291 18.24 -3.01 -17.10
N ARG A 292 18.59 -3.57 -18.27
CA ARG A 292 19.87 -3.34 -18.95
C ARG A 292 20.10 -1.87 -19.31
N LYS A 293 19.05 -1.16 -19.74
CA LYS A 293 19.08 0.29 -19.99
C LYS A 293 19.50 1.07 -18.74
N TRP A 294 18.86 0.81 -17.60
CA TRP A 294 19.16 1.52 -16.34
C TRP A 294 20.49 1.08 -15.73
N TRP A 295 20.87 -0.18 -15.89
CA TRP A 295 22.21 -0.66 -15.55
C TRP A 295 23.30 0.06 -16.35
N ALA A 296 23.10 0.26 -17.66
CA ALA A 296 24.03 1.00 -18.50
C ALA A 296 24.09 2.49 -18.11
N TRP A 297 22.95 3.09 -17.76
CA TRP A 297 22.88 4.45 -17.23
C TRP A 297 23.69 4.58 -15.93
N TRP A 298 23.51 3.67 -14.97
CA TRP A 298 24.25 3.66 -13.71
C TRP A 298 25.77 3.58 -13.95
N ASN A 299 26.22 2.61 -14.76
CA ASN A 299 27.63 2.41 -15.05
C ASN A 299 28.27 3.60 -15.79
N SER A 300 27.49 4.36 -16.56
CA SER A 300 27.97 5.57 -17.22
C SER A 300 28.04 6.78 -16.28
N ASN A 301 27.30 6.77 -15.18
CA ASN A 301 27.11 7.95 -14.32
C ASN A 301 27.64 7.80 -12.88
N TYR A 302 27.95 6.60 -12.37
CA TYR A 302 28.29 6.39 -10.95
C TYR A 302 29.50 7.22 -10.49
N LYS A 303 30.48 7.47 -11.36
CA LYS A 303 31.62 8.35 -11.05
C LYS A 303 31.23 9.82 -10.96
N LYS A 304 30.30 10.26 -11.82
CA LYS A 304 29.76 11.62 -11.83
C LYS A 304 28.90 11.88 -10.60
N TRP A 305 28.10 10.89 -10.22
CA TRP A 305 27.22 10.93 -9.06
C TRP A 305 27.76 10.07 -7.91
N SER A 306 28.99 10.36 -7.48
CA SER A 306 29.72 9.59 -6.45
C SER A 306 29.07 9.59 -5.06
N HIS A 307 28.04 10.40 -4.86
CA HIS A 307 27.26 10.45 -3.63
C HIS A 307 26.16 9.37 -3.59
N MET A 308 25.83 8.73 -4.71
CA MET A 308 24.83 7.66 -4.77
C MET A 308 25.46 6.29 -4.60
N SER A 309 24.70 5.36 -4.03
CA SER A 309 25.07 3.95 -3.90
C SER A 309 23.86 3.05 -4.13
N ILE A 310 24.11 1.93 -4.80
CA ILE A 310 23.18 0.81 -4.93
C ILE A 310 23.90 -0.47 -4.52
N TYR A 311 23.14 -1.43 -3.98
CA TYR A 311 23.61 -2.79 -3.73
C TYR A 311 22.45 -3.77 -3.88
N HIS A 312 22.78 -5.05 -4.04
CA HIS A 312 21.79 -6.11 -3.88
C HIS A 312 22.36 -7.32 -3.15
N GLU A 313 21.48 -8.14 -2.60
CA GLU A 313 21.75 -9.48 -2.11
C GLU A 313 20.67 -10.42 -2.65
N VAL A 314 21.07 -11.63 -3.04
CA VAL A 314 20.14 -12.64 -3.55
C VAL A 314 20.29 -13.91 -2.73
N TYR A 315 19.16 -14.40 -2.20
CA TYR A 315 19.07 -15.65 -1.46
C TYR A 315 18.09 -16.59 -2.15
N HIS A 316 18.46 -17.86 -2.28
CA HIS A 316 17.58 -18.92 -2.75
C HIS A 316 17.32 -19.90 -1.61
N ALA A 317 16.06 -20.04 -1.23
CA ALA A 317 15.58 -21.02 -0.28
C ALA A 317 14.81 -22.11 -1.04
N PRO A 318 15.38 -23.33 -1.17
CA PRO A 318 14.69 -24.45 -1.80
C PRO A 318 13.39 -24.80 -1.06
N LYS A 319 12.51 -25.56 -1.71
CA LYS A 319 11.34 -26.16 -1.06
C LYS A 319 11.71 -26.82 0.28
N GLY A 320 10.87 -26.60 1.30
CA GLY A 320 11.09 -27.05 2.67
C GLY A 320 12.27 -26.38 3.40
N HIS A 321 12.82 -25.27 2.89
CA HIS A 321 13.92 -24.52 3.52
C HIS A 321 13.55 -23.08 3.91
N TRP A 322 12.27 -22.75 3.90
CA TRP A 322 11.77 -21.45 4.31
C TRP A 322 10.49 -21.62 5.15
N GLU A 323 10.28 -20.69 6.06
CA GLU A 323 9.05 -20.56 6.85
C GLU A 323 8.80 -19.09 7.16
N SER A 324 7.58 -18.79 7.59
CA SER A 324 7.24 -17.46 8.07
C SER A 324 6.19 -17.55 9.18
N ILE A 325 6.18 -16.57 10.07
CA ILE A 325 5.20 -16.53 11.16
C ILE A 325 4.86 -15.09 11.52
N TYR A 326 3.57 -14.85 11.70
CA TYR A 326 3.01 -13.55 12.00
C TYR A 326 1.88 -13.74 13.01
N ALA A 327 1.85 -12.90 14.04
CA ALA A 327 0.77 -12.89 15.02
C ALA A 327 0.47 -11.44 15.38
N ASN A 328 -0.81 -11.04 15.28
CA ASN A 328 -1.21 -9.66 15.48
C ASN A 328 -0.38 -8.68 14.64
N SER A 329 -0.24 -8.99 13.35
CA SER A 329 0.65 -8.28 12.42
C SER A 329 -0.11 -7.65 11.26
N HIS A 330 0.39 -6.52 10.78
CA HIS A 330 0.01 -6.02 9.46
C HIS A 330 0.64 -6.91 8.38
N VAL A 331 -0.04 -7.05 7.25
CA VAL A 331 0.49 -7.77 6.08
C VAL A 331 1.76 -7.07 5.59
N SER A 332 2.86 -7.81 5.51
CA SER A 332 4.17 -7.33 5.02
C SER A 332 5.07 -8.50 4.63
N GLY A 333 6.19 -8.20 3.98
CA GLY A 333 7.14 -9.18 3.48
C GLY A 333 6.47 -10.19 2.55
N ILE A 334 6.74 -11.49 2.76
CA ILE A 334 6.19 -12.54 1.90
C ILE A 334 4.66 -12.63 1.96
N GLN A 335 3.99 -12.18 3.04
CA GLN A 335 2.53 -12.18 3.11
C GLN A 335 1.85 -11.18 2.17
N SER A 336 2.57 -10.16 1.68
CA SER A 336 2.02 -9.18 0.74
C SER A 336 2.14 -9.63 -0.73
N THR A 337 2.70 -10.81 -0.98
CA THR A 337 2.77 -11.37 -2.34
C THR A 337 1.40 -11.84 -2.79
N THR A 338 1.24 -12.07 -4.09
CA THR A 338 0.03 -12.67 -4.66
C THR A 338 0.39 -13.71 -5.70
N THR A 339 -0.46 -14.72 -5.83
CA THR A 339 -0.32 -15.74 -6.88
C THR A 339 -1.55 -15.70 -7.76
N LYS A 340 -1.35 -15.60 -9.07
CA LYS A 340 -2.44 -15.72 -10.03
C LYS A 340 -2.90 -17.18 -10.10
N VAL A 341 -4.20 -17.40 -9.96
CA VAL A 341 -4.83 -18.72 -10.02
C VAL A 341 -6.06 -18.65 -10.92
N VAL A 342 -6.48 -19.79 -11.45
CA VAL A 342 -7.67 -19.88 -12.30
C VAL A 342 -8.76 -20.61 -11.53
N ASP A 343 -9.89 -19.93 -11.35
CA ASP A 343 -11.07 -20.53 -10.73
C ASP A 343 -11.57 -21.68 -11.60
N GLN A 344 -11.63 -22.89 -11.05
CA GLN A 344 -11.95 -24.09 -11.82
C GLN A 344 -13.43 -24.17 -12.25
N GLU A 345 -14.33 -23.47 -11.56
CA GLU A 345 -15.77 -23.50 -11.85
C GLU A 345 -16.14 -22.46 -12.92
N THR A 346 -15.53 -21.29 -12.86
CA THR A 346 -15.86 -20.13 -13.70
C THR A 346 -14.84 -19.87 -14.80
N GLY A 347 -13.63 -20.46 -14.71
CA GLY A 347 -12.51 -20.23 -15.62
C GLY A 347 -11.92 -18.82 -15.51
N LYS A 348 -12.30 -18.03 -14.50
CA LYS A 348 -11.83 -16.66 -14.32
C LYS A 348 -10.46 -16.63 -13.64
N GLU A 349 -9.62 -15.72 -14.10
CA GLU A 349 -8.37 -15.41 -13.43
C GLU A 349 -8.64 -14.63 -12.14
N MET A 350 -7.99 -15.04 -11.07
CA MET A 350 -8.08 -14.40 -9.76
C MET A 350 -6.72 -14.37 -9.08
N TRP A 351 -6.61 -13.56 -8.03
CA TRP A 351 -5.39 -13.45 -7.23
C TRP A 351 -5.61 -14.08 -5.86
N ALA A 352 -4.74 -15.01 -5.51
CA ALA A 352 -4.73 -15.68 -4.22
C ALA A 352 -3.64 -15.08 -3.31
N SER A 353 -4.02 -14.85 -2.05
CA SER A 353 -3.12 -14.40 -1.00
C SER A 353 -2.36 -15.58 -0.42
N PRO A 354 -1.05 -15.49 -0.11
CA PRO A 354 -0.31 -16.59 0.48
C PRO A 354 -0.69 -16.85 1.96
N ILE A 355 -1.53 -16.01 2.56
CA ILE A 355 -1.79 -16.02 4.00
C ILE A 355 -2.64 -17.23 4.37
N VAL A 356 -2.10 -18.08 5.23
CA VAL A 356 -2.78 -19.25 5.79
C VAL A 356 -2.75 -19.24 7.31
N ASP A 357 -3.77 -19.86 7.92
CA ASP A 357 -3.87 -20.06 9.36
C ASP A 357 -2.75 -20.99 9.87
N ALA A 358 -1.94 -20.48 10.79
CA ALA A 358 -0.80 -21.17 11.38
C ALA A 358 -0.99 -21.51 12.87
N SER A 359 -2.24 -21.47 13.36
CA SER A 359 -2.60 -21.93 14.71
C SER A 359 -2.75 -23.46 14.81
N ARG A 360 -2.87 -24.16 13.68
CA ARG A 360 -3.25 -25.59 13.63
C ARG A 360 -2.42 -26.42 12.66
N GLY A 361 -2.51 -27.75 12.84
CA GLY A 361 -1.88 -28.74 11.97
C GLY A 361 -0.36 -28.58 11.89
N LEU A 362 0.21 -28.90 10.73
CA LEU A 362 1.65 -28.78 10.47
C LEU A 362 2.17 -27.34 10.64
N LEU A 363 1.32 -26.33 10.41
CA LEU A 363 1.75 -24.93 10.41
C LEU A 363 1.95 -24.36 11.83
N LYS A 364 1.52 -25.09 12.87
CA LYS A 364 1.67 -24.71 14.29
C LYS A 364 3.14 -24.46 14.67
N THR A 365 4.06 -25.22 14.09
CA THR A 365 5.49 -25.22 14.46
C THR A 365 6.38 -24.78 13.30
N SER A 366 7.57 -24.25 13.61
CA SER A 366 8.55 -23.83 12.59
C SER A 366 8.98 -25.01 11.71
N ALA A 367 9.27 -26.16 12.31
CA ALA A 367 9.64 -27.36 11.57
C ALA A 367 8.50 -27.85 10.66
N GLY A 368 7.26 -27.82 11.13
CA GLY A 368 6.11 -28.24 10.33
C GLY A 368 5.81 -27.27 9.17
N ARG A 369 6.00 -25.96 9.34
CA ARG A 369 5.92 -24.97 8.24
C ARG A 369 6.95 -25.19 7.12
N MET A 370 8.03 -25.92 7.41
CA MET A 370 9.05 -26.34 6.44
C MET A 370 8.85 -27.77 5.91
N SER A 371 7.76 -28.46 6.27
CA SER A 371 7.58 -29.90 5.99
C SER A 371 8.68 -30.79 6.59
N ARG A 372 9.22 -30.42 7.75
CA ARG A 372 10.31 -31.15 8.45
C ARG A 372 9.85 -31.91 9.69
N SER A 373 8.55 -31.93 9.96
CA SER A 373 7.97 -32.60 11.13
C SER A 373 6.47 -32.87 10.99
N ASP A 374 5.87 -33.49 12.01
CA ASP A 374 4.43 -33.71 12.13
C ASP A 374 3.68 -32.59 12.88
N GLY A 375 4.36 -31.48 13.21
CA GLY A 375 3.75 -30.29 13.82
C GLY A 375 3.51 -30.39 15.33
N LYS A 376 4.14 -31.34 16.03
CA LYS A 376 3.93 -31.59 17.47
C LYS A 376 5.04 -31.09 18.37
N GLU A 377 6.03 -30.37 17.84
CA GLU A 377 7.20 -29.89 18.61
C GLU A 377 6.81 -29.06 19.84
N ASN A 378 5.69 -28.36 19.74
CA ASN A 378 5.19 -27.45 20.76
C ASN A 378 4.24 -28.09 21.77
N ASP A 379 3.79 -29.33 21.56
CA ASP A 379 2.77 -29.97 22.42
C ASP A 379 3.26 -30.16 23.86
N LYS A 380 4.59 -30.25 24.05
CA LYS A 380 5.23 -30.31 25.37
C LYS A 380 5.15 -28.99 26.16
N TYR A 381 4.80 -27.88 25.51
CA TYR A 381 4.72 -26.54 26.14
C TYR A 381 3.27 -26.17 26.52
N GLY A 382 2.30 -27.04 26.29
CA GLY A 382 0.88 -26.80 26.55
C GLY A 382 0.16 -26.15 25.37
N ASP A 383 -0.98 -25.53 25.65
CA ASP A 383 -1.82 -24.89 24.64
C ASP A 383 -1.12 -23.64 24.07
N ASP A 384 -1.13 -23.52 22.74
CA ASP A 384 -0.59 -22.34 22.05
C ASP A 384 -1.50 -21.14 22.40
N PRO A 385 -0.96 -20.01 22.91
CA PRO A 385 -1.77 -18.86 23.29
C PRO A 385 -2.38 -18.11 22.09
N TYR A 386 -2.10 -18.54 20.86
CA TYR A 386 -2.55 -17.91 19.62
C TYR A 386 -3.52 -18.75 18.79
#